data_AF-A0A7Y1VSK6-F1
#
_entry.id   AF-A0A7Y1VSK6-F1
#
_cell.length_a   1.000
_cell.length_b   1.000
_cell.length_c   1.000
_cell.angle_alpha   90.00
_cell.angle_beta   90.00
_cell.angle_gamma   90.00
#
_symmetry.space_group_name_H-M   'P 1'
#
loop_
_entity.id
_entity.type
_entity.pdbx_description
1 polymer ?
#
loop_
_entity_poly.entity_id
_entity_poly.type
_entity_poly.pdbx_seq_one_letter_code
_entity_poly.pdbx_strand_id
1 'polypeptide(L)'
;MKILTLCLGLYVLAGITNVRSNKEHIQTISNIKESQDTILPIPCDTSQIPHYTAIYTKDKIVLDGHLNEPIWQKVDQSPAFRDLIYGNATRYDTRAAVVWDADYLYVAYWVEEPNLQASLTQRDAPIYQDNDVELFIAGRDAYYEFEINTYGTIYEVFFIWEEAFKKSGYAALPEFDRNKELVRPFHGVGYKPHPRGPRIGYWNWDFPGLKSAVQFQGTLNDSSDIDQGWTVELALPWSGMAELARPDQRKLPPVDGDAWRMDFSRFNQQKSPPPAQDSGGWAWSPHGVWDSHVPECFTYVHFKR
;
A
#
# COMPACT_ATOMS: atom_id res chain seq x y z
N MET A 1 20.59 68.61 15.99
CA MET A 1 21.74 68.15 15.21
C MET A 1 21.23 67.82 13.81
N LYS A 2 21.60 68.65 12.81
CA LYS A 2 21.51 68.53 11.33
C LYS A 2 20.38 67.65 10.74
N ILE A 3 19.31 68.20 10.14
CA ILE A 3 19.19 68.89 8.82
C ILE A 3 19.60 68.02 7.63
N LEU A 4 18.61 67.67 6.78
CA LEU A 4 18.55 67.73 5.29
C LEU A 4 17.15 67.17 4.89
N THR A 5 16.12 67.90 4.42
CA THR A 5 15.94 68.73 3.19
C THR A 5 16.21 67.88 1.93
N LEU A 6 15.32 67.67 0.93
CA LEU A 6 14.46 68.56 0.12
C LEU A 6 13.20 67.77 -0.38
N CYS A 7 11.97 68.31 -0.49
CA CYS A 7 11.46 69.35 -1.44
C CYS A 7 11.52 68.85 -2.91
N LEU A 8 10.52 68.93 -3.81
CA LEU A 8 9.31 69.73 -3.99
C LEU A 8 8.27 68.91 -4.78
N GLY A 9 6.99 69.14 -4.53
CA GLY A 9 5.95 68.92 -5.54
C GLY A 9 5.85 70.11 -6.50
N LEU A 10 5.18 69.94 -7.64
CA LEU A 10 4.42 71.02 -8.26
C LEU A 10 3.25 70.50 -9.09
N TYR A 11 2.19 71.29 -9.06
CA TYR A 11 0.82 71.06 -9.45
C TYR A 11 0.54 71.28 -10.96
N VAL A 12 -0.39 70.47 -11.48
CA VAL A 12 -1.62 70.81 -12.25
C VAL A 12 -1.60 71.91 -13.32
N LEU A 13 -2.09 71.58 -14.53
CA LEU A 13 -3.30 72.15 -15.20
C LEU A 13 -3.37 71.57 -16.64
N ALA A 14 -4.39 70.77 -16.98
CA ALA A 14 -5.70 71.15 -17.55
C ALA A 14 -5.67 71.47 -19.07
N GLY A 15 -6.52 70.77 -19.85
CA GLY A 15 -7.14 71.36 -21.06
C GLY A 15 -7.07 70.61 -22.40
N ILE A 16 -8.05 69.72 -22.65
CA ILE A 16 -8.88 69.58 -23.87
C ILE A 16 -8.20 69.55 -25.27
N THR A 17 -8.34 68.44 -26.02
CA THR A 17 -9.12 68.40 -27.29
C THR A 17 -9.24 67.00 -27.91
N ASN A 18 -10.46 66.78 -28.38
CA ASN A 18 -11.09 65.69 -29.12
C ASN A 18 -10.29 65.10 -30.31
N VAL A 19 -10.18 63.77 -30.40
CA VAL A 19 -10.12 63.04 -31.69
C VAL A 19 -10.97 61.76 -31.59
N ARG A 20 -12.05 61.73 -32.37
CA ARG A 20 -12.79 60.50 -32.74
C ARG A 20 -12.07 59.82 -33.91
N SER A 21 -12.02 58.48 -33.90
CA SER A 21 -12.43 57.60 -35.03
C SER A 21 -11.84 56.19 -34.89
N ASN A 22 -12.74 55.18 -34.84
CA ASN A 22 -12.73 53.85 -35.49
C ASN A 22 -11.41 53.06 -35.58
N LYS A 23 -11.33 51.73 -35.41
CA LYS A 23 -12.28 50.61 -35.35
C LYS A 23 -11.42 49.35 -35.05
N GLU A 24 -12.07 48.31 -34.54
CA GLU A 24 -11.68 46.89 -34.69
C GLU A 24 -10.44 46.34 -33.94
N HIS A 25 -10.69 45.74 -32.77
CA HIS A 25 -10.44 44.31 -32.48
C HIS A 25 -10.59 44.08 -30.96
N ILE A 26 -11.83 43.89 -30.51
CA ILE A 26 -12.10 43.20 -29.25
C ILE A 26 -12.31 41.74 -29.63
N GLN A 27 -11.22 40.98 -29.66
CA GLN A 27 -11.27 39.54 -29.47
C GLN A 27 -10.64 39.26 -28.11
N THR A 28 -11.53 39.01 -27.16
CA THR A 28 -11.23 38.59 -25.80
C THR A 28 -10.30 37.38 -25.85
N ILE A 29 -9.18 37.48 -25.13
CA ILE A 29 -8.26 36.37 -24.87
C ILE A 29 -9.04 35.33 -24.04
N SER A 30 -9.60 34.32 -24.70
CA SER A 30 -10.03 33.08 -24.06
C SER A 30 -8.85 32.10 -24.08
N ASN A 31 -7.80 32.41 -23.32
CA ASN A 31 -6.76 31.45 -22.97
C ASN A 31 -7.03 30.95 -21.55
N ILE A 32 -7.92 29.97 -21.43
CA ILE A 32 -7.84 28.97 -20.37
C ILE A 32 -7.84 27.65 -21.11
N LYS A 33 -6.63 27.09 -21.28
CA LYS A 33 -6.50 25.66 -21.58
C LYS A 33 -7.18 24.94 -20.42
N GLU A 34 -8.28 24.27 -20.68
CA GLU A 34 -8.73 23.16 -19.86
C GLU A 34 -7.52 22.24 -19.68
N SER A 35 -7.05 22.09 -18.45
CA SER A 35 -6.08 21.06 -18.11
C SER A 35 -6.78 19.73 -18.41
N GLN A 36 -6.36 19.07 -19.48
CA GLN A 36 -6.72 17.67 -19.68
C GLN A 36 -6.27 16.92 -18.43
N ASP A 37 -7.22 16.35 -17.69
CA ASP A 37 -6.96 15.39 -16.62
C ASP A 37 -6.16 14.24 -17.23
N THR A 38 -4.83 14.33 -17.16
CA THR A 38 -3.95 13.28 -17.67
C THR A 38 -4.07 12.09 -16.72
N ILE A 39 -4.76 11.05 -17.18
CA ILE A 39 -4.79 9.75 -16.50
C ILE A 39 -3.35 9.24 -16.40
N LEU A 40 -2.84 9.05 -15.19
CA LEU A 40 -1.50 8.51 -14.99
C LEU A 40 -1.46 7.05 -15.47
N PRO A 41 -0.40 6.63 -16.19
CA PRO A 41 -0.20 5.22 -16.51
C PRO A 41 0.00 4.40 -15.22
N ILE A 42 -0.30 3.11 -15.27
CA ILE A 42 0.05 2.16 -14.20
C ILE A 42 1.58 2.19 -14.04
N PRO A 43 2.12 2.33 -12.80
CA PRO A 43 3.53 2.63 -12.60
C PRO A 43 4.47 1.42 -12.80
N CYS A 44 3.93 0.20 -12.74
CA CYS A 44 4.69 -1.03 -12.99
C CYS A 44 4.53 -1.53 -14.43
N ASP A 45 5.50 -2.33 -14.89
CA ASP A 45 5.36 -3.11 -16.11
C ASP A 45 4.42 -4.29 -15.88
N THR A 46 3.19 -4.16 -16.35
CA THR A 46 2.14 -5.18 -16.19
C THR A 46 2.50 -6.54 -16.80
N SER A 47 3.45 -6.60 -17.73
CA SER A 47 3.93 -7.86 -18.32
C SER A 47 4.91 -8.63 -17.41
N GLN A 48 5.47 -7.94 -16.41
CA GLN A 48 6.45 -8.48 -15.46
C GLN A 48 5.85 -8.76 -14.08
N ILE A 49 4.54 -8.53 -13.90
CA ILE A 49 3.86 -8.83 -12.64
C ILE A 49 4.03 -10.32 -12.33
N PRO A 50 4.53 -10.70 -11.15
CA PRO A 50 4.76 -12.10 -10.83
C PRO A 50 3.47 -12.93 -10.80
N HIS A 51 3.61 -14.22 -11.11
CA HIS A 51 2.57 -15.24 -10.95
C HIS A 51 3.06 -16.30 -9.96
N TYR A 52 2.22 -16.61 -8.98
CA TYR A 52 2.51 -17.59 -7.94
C TYR A 52 1.37 -18.61 -7.83
N THR A 53 1.68 -19.88 -7.58
CA THR A 53 0.67 -20.92 -7.38
C THR A 53 0.55 -21.25 -5.90
N ALA A 54 -0.54 -20.82 -5.27
CA ALA A 54 -0.89 -21.22 -3.92
C ALA A 54 -1.49 -22.63 -3.93
N ILE A 55 -0.79 -23.57 -3.31
CA ILE A 55 -1.20 -24.97 -3.25
C ILE A 55 -2.15 -25.23 -2.08
N TYR A 56 -3.15 -26.07 -2.33
CA TYR A 56 -4.05 -26.56 -1.30
C TYR A 56 -3.29 -27.52 -0.38
N THR A 57 -3.46 -27.37 0.92
CA THR A 57 -2.84 -28.22 1.93
C THR A 57 -3.88 -28.93 2.78
N LYS A 58 -3.52 -30.15 3.21
CA LYS A 58 -4.22 -30.90 4.27
C LYS A 58 -3.36 -30.99 5.54
N ASP A 59 -2.14 -30.48 5.47
CA ASP A 59 -1.25 -30.43 6.62
C ASP A 59 -1.84 -29.45 7.62
N LYS A 60 -1.85 -29.84 8.89
CA LYS A 60 -2.29 -28.95 9.96
C LYS A 60 -1.19 -27.91 10.18
N ILE A 61 -1.55 -26.64 10.01
CA ILE A 61 -0.71 -25.50 10.36
C ILE A 61 -0.98 -25.10 11.81
N VAL A 62 0.06 -24.99 12.63
CA VAL A 62 -0.02 -24.54 14.03
C VAL A 62 0.50 -23.12 14.05
N LEU A 63 -0.41 -22.15 14.21
CA LEU A 63 -0.05 -20.74 14.11
C LEU A 63 0.79 -20.24 15.30
N ASP A 64 2.09 -20.52 15.28
CA ASP A 64 3.06 -20.18 16.32
C ASP A 64 4.24 -19.35 15.80
N GLY A 65 4.26 -19.06 14.50
CA GLY A 65 5.28 -18.23 13.86
C GLY A 65 6.53 -19.02 13.48
N HIS A 66 6.65 -20.29 13.88
CA HIS A 66 7.69 -21.18 13.41
C HIS A 66 7.27 -21.80 12.09
N LEU A 67 8.02 -21.55 11.02
CA LEU A 67 7.70 -22.09 9.69
C LEU A 67 8.25 -23.52 9.50
N ASN A 68 8.09 -24.39 10.49
CA ASN A 68 8.69 -25.73 10.52
C ASN A 68 7.74 -26.84 10.02
N GLU A 69 6.47 -26.52 9.75
CA GLU A 69 5.49 -27.46 9.24
C GLU A 69 5.91 -28.06 7.89
N PRO A 70 5.51 -29.32 7.62
CA PRO A 70 5.87 -29.99 6.37
C PRO A 70 5.49 -29.22 5.10
N ILE A 71 4.43 -28.42 5.13
CA ILE A 71 4.00 -27.63 3.98
C ILE A 71 4.96 -26.46 3.71
N TRP A 72 5.40 -25.73 4.74
CA TRP A 72 6.32 -24.60 4.61
C TRP A 72 7.71 -25.02 4.15
N GLN A 73 8.11 -26.25 4.45
CA GLN A 73 9.38 -26.83 4.01
C GLN A 73 9.37 -27.32 2.55
N LYS A 74 8.19 -27.40 1.92
CA LYS A 74 8.01 -27.95 0.56
C LYS A 74 7.47 -26.94 -0.44
N VAL A 75 6.73 -25.95 0.02
CA VAL A 75 6.12 -24.95 -0.86
C VAL A 75 7.22 -24.12 -1.53
N ASP A 76 7.02 -23.80 -2.80
CA ASP A 76 7.87 -22.81 -3.46
C ASP A 76 7.69 -21.46 -2.76
N GLN A 77 8.80 -20.84 -2.37
CA GLN A 77 8.80 -19.47 -1.87
C GLN A 77 8.84 -18.49 -3.04
N SER A 78 8.50 -17.23 -2.77
CA SER A 78 8.79 -16.14 -3.68
C SER A 78 10.30 -16.06 -3.99
N PRO A 79 10.67 -15.43 -5.12
CA PRO A 79 11.99 -14.81 -5.22
C PRO A 79 12.24 -13.86 -4.05
N ALA A 80 13.52 -13.55 -3.81
CA ALA A 80 13.91 -12.47 -2.89
C ALA A 80 13.19 -11.17 -3.28
N PHE A 81 12.68 -10.44 -2.29
CA PHE A 81 12.08 -9.14 -2.52
C PHE A 81 13.10 -8.18 -3.15
N ARG A 82 12.59 -7.24 -3.92
CA ARG A 82 13.37 -6.22 -4.61
C ARG A 82 12.90 -4.85 -4.17
N ASP A 83 13.74 -3.83 -4.35
CA ASP A 83 13.36 -2.46 -4.06
C ASP A 83 12.05 -2.07 -4.78
N LEU A 84 11.10 -1.49 -4.04
CA LEU A 84 9.75 -1.18 -4.49
C LEU A 84 9.74 -0.19 -5.68
N ILE A 85 10.65 0.78 -5.69
CA ILE A 85 10.70 1.84 -6.70
C ILE A 85 11.59 1.45 -7.86
N TYR A 86 12.82 1.04 -7.57
CA TYR A 86 13.88 0.85 -8.55
C TYR A 86 13.98 -0.59 -9.04
N GLY A 87 13.40 -1.54 -8.32
CA GLY A 87 13.55 -2.96 -8.58
C GLY A 87 14.97 -3.47 -8.35
N ASN A 88 15.84 -2.78 -7.62
CA ASN A 88 17.18 -3.31 -7.37
C ASN A 88 17.14 -4.46 -6.34
N ALA A 89 18.22 -5.24 -6.27
CA ALA A 89 18.39 -6.20 -5.20
C ALA A 89 18.50 -5.46 -3.85
N THR A 90 17.89 -6.02 -2.81
CA THR A 90 17.89 -5.48 -1.45
C THR A 90 19.08 -6.00 -0.66
N ARG A 91 19.38 -5.35 0.46
CA ARG A 91 20.52 -5.71 1.32
C ARG A 91 20.32 -7.04 2.04
N TYR A 92 19.10 -7.33 2.46
CA TYR A 92 18.72 -8.52 3.22
C TYR A 92 17.64 -9.29 2.46
N ASP A 93 17.67 -10.62 2.55
CA ASP A 93 16.67 -11.47 1.92
C ASP A 93 15.32 -11.34 2.64
N THR A 94 14.25 -11.31 1.85
CA THR A 94 12.88 -11.40 2.36
C THR A 94 12.07 -12.16 1.33
N ARG A 95 11.33 -13.14 1.80
CA ARG A 95 10.52 -14.02 0.96
C ARG A 95 9.18 -14.26 1.60
N ALA A 96 8.20 -14.54 0.75
CA ALA A 96 6.86 -14.95 1.19
C ALA A 96 6.42 -16.23 0.49
N ALA A 97 5.47 -16.94 1.08
CA ALA A 97 4.77 -18.05 0.44
C ALA A 97 3.28 -18.02 0.82
N VAL A 98 2.46 -18.60 -0.05
CA VAL A 98 1.01 -18.66 0.15
C VAL A 98 0.53 -20.09 -0.04
N VAL A 99 -0.20 -20.60 0.94
CA VAL A 99 -0.92 -21.88 0.83
C VAL A 99 -2.34 -21.69 1.34
N TRP A 100 -3.20 -22.68 1.14
CA TRP A 100 -4.58 -22.55 1.57
C TRP A 100 -5.22 -23.89 1.89
N ASP A 101 -6.30 -23.87 2.65
CA ASP A 101 -7.17 -25.01 2.86
C ASP A 101 -8.66 -24.62 2.70
N ALA A 102 -9.56 -25.45 3.23
CA ALA A 102 -11.00 -25.18 3.15
C ALA A 102 -11.45 -23.97 3.98
N ASP A 103 -10.69 -23.59 5.00
CA ASP A 103 -11.06 -22.62 6.02
C ASP A 103 -10.25 -21.32 5.94
N TYR A 104 -8.97 -21.40 5.54
CA TYR A 104 -8.02 -20.30 5.57
C TYR A 104 -7.20 -20.14 4.29
N LEU A 105 -6.85 -18.88 4.00
CA LEU A 105 -5.62 -18.51 3.31
C LEU A 105 -4.50 -18.39 4.33
N TYR A 106 -3.35 -19.02 4.07
CA TYR A 106 -2.16 -18.90 4.89
C TYR A 106 -1.06 -18.14 4.14
N VAL A 107 -0.38 -17.24 4.85
CA VAL A 107 0.76 -16.50 4.32
C VAL A 107 1.92 -16.62 5.31
N ALA A 108 3.10 -16.93 4.79
CA ALA A 108 4.33 -17.00 5.56
C ALA A 108 5.34 -15.98 5.04
N TYR A 109 6.11 -15.37 5.93
CA TYR A 109 7.29 -14.54 5.58
C TYR A 109 8.55 -15.08 6.26
N TRP A 110 9.64 -15.11 5.51
CA TRP A 110 11.00 -15.30 6.02
C TRP A 110 11.74 -13.98 5.84
N VAL A 111 12.20 -13.39 6.94
CA VAL A 111 12.76 -12.03 6.94
C VAL A 111 14.15 -12.07 7.54
N GLU A 112 15.19 -11.93 6.71
CA GLU A 112 16.55 -11.72 7.20
C GLU A 112 16.67 -10.33 7.82
N GLU A 113 17.10 -10.27 9.07
CA GLU A 113 17.28 -9.02 9.80
C GLU A 113 18.41 -9.19 10.82
N PRO A 114 19.63 -8.68 10.54
CA PRO A 114 20.76 -8.80 11.46
C PRO A 114 20.71 -7.84 12.65
N ASN A 115 19.72 -6.93 12.70
CA ASN A 115 19.54 -5.98 13.80
C ASN A 115 18.05 -5.81 14.09
N LEU A 116 17.48 -6.73 14.85
CA LEU A 116 16.06 -6.76 15.17
C LEU A 116 15.67 -5.53 15.99
N GLN A 117 14.78 -4.72 15.42
CA GLN A 117 14.21 -3.56 16.09
C GLN A 117 12.70 -3.52 15.95
N ALA A 118 12.03 -3.20 17.05
CA ALA A 118 10.62 -2.86 17.08
C ALA A 118 10.35 -2.02 18.33
N SER A 119 9.50 -1.02 18.21
CA SER A 119 9.16 -0.09 19.29
C SER A 119 7.66 0.05 19.49
N LEU A 120 6.88 -0.18 18.44
CA LEU A 120 5.43 0.02 18.44
C LEU A 120 4.72 -1.27 18.85
N THR A 121 3.90 -1.16 19.91
CA THR A 121 3.20 -2.30 20.55
C THR A 121 1.68 -2.16 20.53
N GLN A 122 1.17 -0.99 20.15
CA GLN A 122 -0.26 -0.72 20.07
C GLN A 122 -0.76 -1.05 18.66
N ARG A 123 -1.82 -1.86 18.58
CA ARG A 123 -2.52 -2.12 17.31
C ARG A 123 -2.93 -0.80 16.64
N ASP A 124 -2.78 -0.74 15.32
CA ASP A 124 -3.01 0.42 14.45
C ASP A 124 -2.09 1.62 14.74
N ALA A 125 -1.00 1.40 15.49
CA ALA A 125 0.12 2.31 15.46
C ALA A 125 0.71 2.38 14.04
N PRO A 126 1.35 3.50 13.65
CA PRO A 126 1.97 3.64 12.32
C PRO A 126 3.25 2.78 12.21
N ILE A 127 3.09 1.46 12.11
CA ILE A 127 4.18 0.48 12.24
C ILE A 127 5.14 0.41 11.07
N TYR A 128 4.81 1.01 9.92
CA TYR A 128 5.77 1.38 8.87
C TYR A 128 6.95 2.27 9.34
N GLN A 129 6.98 2.71 10.61
CA GLN A 129 8.13 3.35 11.26
C GLN A 129 9.07 2.37 11.98
N ASP A 130 8.62 1.15 12.27
CA ASP A 130 9.46 0.00 12.63
C ASP A 130 9.86 -0.76 11.35
N ASN A 131 10.63 -1.84 11.49
CA ASN A 131 10.70 -2.83 10.42
C ASN A 131 9.42 -3.68 10.47
N ASP A 132 8.78 -3.87 9.32
CA ASP A 132 7.55 -4.64 9.20
C ASP A 132 7.50 -5.46 7.90
N VAL A 133 6.49 -6.32 7.81
CA VAL A 133 6.05 -6.90 6.54
C VAL A 133 4.58 -6.57 6.33
N GLU A 134 4.20 -6.36 5.07
CA GLU A 134 2.84 -5.99 4.71
C GLU A 134 2.25 -7.02 3.73
N LEU A 135 0.92 -7.18 3.82
CA LEU A 135 0.08 -7.96 2.94
C LEU A 135 -1.08 -7.08 2.46
N PHE A 136 -1.23 -6.95 1.15
CA PHE A 136 -2.44 -6.36 0.58
C PHE A 136 -3.23 -7.41 -0.18
N ILE A 137 -4.56 -7.36 -0.07
CA ILE A 137 -5.45 -8.26 -0.81
C ILE A 137 -6.45 -7.45 -1.62
N ALA A 138 -6.38 -7.57 -2.94
CA ALA A 138 -7.24 -6.82 -3.85
C ALA A 138 -8.55 -7.56 -4.17
N GLY A 139 -9.66 -6.90 -3.86
CA GLY A 139 -10.98 -7.14 -4.46
C GLY A 139 -11.17 -6.30 -5.72
N ARG A 140 -12.31 -6.47 -6.41
CA ARG A 140 -12.62 -5.67 -7.61
C ARG A 140 -12.73 -4.18 -7.28
N ASP A 141 -13.46 -3.86 -6.20
CA ASP A 141 -13.87 -2.50 -5.84
C ASP A 141 -13.41 -2.06 -4.43
N ALA A 142 -12.58 -2.88 -3.78
CA ALA A 142 -11.97 -2.59 -2.50
C ALA A 142 -10.64 -3.36 -2.39
N TYR A 143 -9.81 -3.02 -1.41
CA TYR A 143 -8.66 -3.82 -1.03
C TYR A 143 -8.40 -3.69 0.47
N TYR A 144 -7.76 -4.71 1.03
CA TYR A 144 -7.35 -4.77 2.42
C TYR A 144 -5.85 -4.50 2.52
N GLU A 145 -5.43 -3.77 3.55
CA GLU A 145 -4.05 -3.51 3.96
C GLU A 145 -3.83 -4.14 5.34
N PHE A 146 -2.76 -4.90 5.47
CA PHE A 146 -2.27 -5.47 6.71
C PHE A 146 -0.77 -5.25 6.81
N GLU A 147 -0.30 -4.81 7.97
CA GLU A 147 1.10 -4.69 8.32
C GLU A 147 1.33 -5.43 9.66
N ILE A 148 2.53 -5.97 9.86
CA ILE A 148 2.94 -6.54 11.16
C ILE A 148 4.44 -6.34 11.40
N ASN A 149 4.81 -5.91 12.60
CA ASN A 149 6.22 -5.76 13.01
C ASN A 149 6.73 -6.97 13.82
N THR A 150 8.00 -6.93 14.22
CA THR A 150 8.66 -8.01 14.99
C THR A 150 8.00 -8.31 16.35
N TYR A 151 7.26 -7.37 16.95
CA TYR A 151 6.49 -7.64 18.18
C TYR A 151 5.17 -8.39 17.93
N GLY A 152 4.78 -8.57 16.66
CA GLY A 152 3.45 -9.03 16.29
C GLY A 152 2.38 -7.94 16.40
N THR A 153 2.79 -6.66 16.50
CA THR A 153 1.87 -5.52 16.47
C THR A 153 1.33 -5.38 15.06
N ILE A 154 0.00 -5.29 14.95
CA ILE A 154 -0.71 -5.23 13.67
C ILE A 154 -1.16 -3.80 13.42
N TYR A 155 -1.09 -3.37 12.17
CA TYR A 155 -1.83 -2.24 11.63
C TYR A 155 -2.66 -2.72 10.45
N GLU A 156 -3.89 -2.25 10.33
CA GLU A 156 -4.74 -2.64 9.22
C GLU A 156 -5.76 -1.59 8.80
N VAL A 157 -6.11 -1.62 7.52
CA VAL A 157 -7.06 -0.69 6.92
C VAL A 157 -7.83 -1.37 5.81
N PHE A 158 -9.13 -1.11 5.75
CA PHE A 158 -9.93 -1.46 4.58
C PHE A 158 -10.13 -0.24 3.68
N PHE A 159 -9.90 -0.38 2.38
CA PHE A 159 -10.09 0.70 1.42
C PHE A 159 -11.15 0.37 0.39
N ILE A 160 -12.09 1.29 0.18
CA ILE A 160 -13.14 1.17 -0.84
C ILE A 160 -12.99 2.31 -1.84
N TRP A 161 -13.00 2.01 -3.15
CA TRP A 161 -12.99 3.06 -4.16
C TRP A 161 -14.25 3.92 -4.04
N GLU A 162 -14.08 5.24 -3.98
CA GLU A 162 -15.16 6.20 -3.74
C GLU A 162 -16.30 6.02 -4.76
N GLU A 163 -15.96 5.92 -6.04
CA GLU A 163 -16.93 5.71 -7.13
C GLU A 163 -17.67 4.36 -7.03
N ALA A 164 -17.07 3.38 -6.36
CA ALA A 164 -17.62 2.04 -6.21
C ALA A 164 -18.46 1.85 -4.96
N PHE A 165 -18.37 2.76 -3.99
CA PHE A 165 -18.98 2.61 -2.67
C PHE A 165 -20.48 2.29 -2.71
N LYS A 166 -21.28 3.09 -3.43
CA LYS A 166 -22.73 2.86 -3.54
C LYS A 166 -23.07 1.70 -4.48
N LYS A 167 -22.46 1.67 -5.67
CA LYS A 167 -22.79 0.67 -6.70
C LYS A 167 -22.43 -0.76 -6.32
N SER A 168 -21.44 -0.94 -5.45
CA SER A 168 -21.02 -2.26 -4.95
C SER A 168 -21.70 -2.68 -3.65
N GLY A 169 -22.68 -1.89 -3.17
CA GLY A 169 -23.52 -2.22 -2.01
C GLY A 169 -22.91 -1.90 -0.65
N TYR A 170 -21.69 -1.37 -0.57
CA TYR A 170 -21.04 -1.05 0.72
C TYR A 170 -21.80 0.00 1.53
N ALA A 171 -22.48 0.94 0.85
CA ALA A 171 -23.30 1.96 1.50
C ALA A 171 -24.47 1.40 2.35
N ALA A 172 -24.85 0.13 2.14
CA ALA A 172 -25.90 -0.53 2.92
C ALA A 172 -25.38 -1.25 4.17
N LEU A 173 -24.06 -1.29 4.37
CA LEU A 173 -23.42 -2.05 5.45
C LEU A 173 -23.10 -1.11 6.62
N PRO A 174 -23.62 -1.39 7.84
CA PRO A 174 -23.33 -0.57 9.01
C PRO A 174 -21.85 -0.49 9.37
N GLU A 175 -21.06 -1.49 8.98
CA GLU A 175 -19.61 -1.49 9.22
C GLU A 175 -18.90 -0.35 8.46
N PHE A 176 -19.33 -0.05 7.23
CA PHE A 176 -18.76 0.99 6.36
C PHE A 176 -19.51 2.33 6.42
N ASP A 177 -19.98 2.71 7.62
CA ASP A 177 -20.52 4.05 7.84
C ASP A 177 -19.39 5.10 7.81
N ARG A 178 -19.51 6.05 6.88
CA ARG A 178 -18.53 7.13 6.62
C ARG A 178 -18.39 8.12 7.77
N ASN A 179 -19.34 8.14 8.70
CA ASN A 179 -19.32 9.06 9.83
C ASN A 179 -18.66 8.46 11.07
N LYS A 180 -18.25 7.18 11.01
CA LYS A 180 -17.52 6.57 12.12
C LYS A 180 -16.14 7.20 12.29
N GLU A 181 -15.66 7.13 13.53
CA GLU A 181 -14.30 7.53 13.85
C GLU A 181 -13.28 6.77 13.00
N LEU A 182 -12.16 7.43 12.67
CA LEU A 182 -11.07 6.88 11.87
C LEU A 182 -11.45 6.52 10.42
N VAL A 183 -12.60 6.97 9.91
CA VAL A 183 -12.96 6.87 8.49
C VAL A 183 -12.66 8.19 7.79
N ARG A 184 -11.89 8.16 6.69
CA ARG A 184 -11.51 9.38 5.95
C ARG A 184 -11.16 9.12 4.48
N PRO A 185 -11.24 10.13 3.60
CA PRO A 185 -10.75 10.01 2.23
C PRO A 185 -9.26 9.68 2.18
N PHE A 186 -8.87 8.84 1.24
CA PHE A 186 -7.50 8.43 0.99
C PHE A 186 -7.16 8.58 -0.50
N HIS A 187 -6.11 9.34 -0.78
CA HIS A 187 -5.73 9.65 -2.17
C HIS A 187 -4.56 8.79 -2.69
N GLY A 188 -4.01 7.87 -1.88
CA GLY A 188 -2.75 7.15 -2.15
C GLY A 188 -1.61 7.67 -1.25
N VAL A 189 -0.37 7.30 -1.58
CA VAL A 189 0.86 7.85 -1.00
C VAL A 189 1.64 8.61 -2.09
N GLY A 190 2.34 7.89 -2.97
CA GLY A 190 3.15 8.43 -4.05
C GLY A 190 2.50 8.39 -5.44
N TYR A 191 1.55 7.49 -5.70
CA TYR A 191 0.88 7.35 -6.99
C TYR A 191 -0.42 8.17 -7.02
N LYS A 192 -0.30 9.46 -7.34
CA LYS A 192 -1.40 10.44 -7.27
C LYS A 192 -1.45 11.39 -8.48
N PRO A 193 -2.64 11.67 -9.03
CA PRO A 193 -3.93 11.05 -8.69
C PRO A 193 -4.00 9.60 -9.20
N HIS A 194 -4.66 8.72 -8.44
CA HIS A 194 -4.94 7.37 -8.92
C HIS A 194 -6.01 7.42 -10.04
N PRO A 195 -5.86 6.68 -11.16
CA PRO A 195 -6.83 6.67 -12.26
C PRO A 195 -8.27 6.33 -11.88
N ARG A 196 -8.45 5.51 -10.83
CA ARG A 196 -9.77 5.13 -10.28
C ARG A 196 -10.35 6.14 -9.27
N GLY A 197 -9.69 7.28 -9.07
CA GLY A 197 -10.09 8.29 -8.09
C GLY A 197 -9.65 7.97 -6.65
N PRO A 198 -10.17 8.68 -5.63
CA PRO A 198 -9.85 8.43 -4.24
C PRO A 198 -10.51 7.16 -3.69
N ARG A 199 -10.07 6.73 -2.51
CA ARG A 199 -10.70 5.70 -1.70
C ARG A 199 -11.26 6.31 -0.42
N ILE A 200 -12.13 5.56 0.23
CA ILE A 200 -12.49 5.75 1.63
C ILE A 200 -11.65 4.74 2.39
N GLY A 201 -10.80 5.20 3.31
CA GLY A 201 -10.06 4.34 4.22
C GLY A 201 -10.80 4.17 5.54
N TYR A 202 -10.88 2.94 6.03
CA TYR A 202 -11.49 2.54 7.29
C TYR A 202 -10.42 2.00 8.22
N TRP A 203 -9.77 2.90 8.98
CA TRP A 203 -8.76 2.56 10.00
C TRP A 203 -9.37 2.01 11.31
N ASN A 204 -10.69 1.87 11.35
CA ASN A 204 -11.44 1.27 12.45
C ASN A 204 -11.96 -0.14 12.08
N TRP A 205 -11.47 -0.70 10.98
CA TRP A 205 -11.89 -2.00 10.48
C TRP A 205 -10.80 -3.01 10.72
N ASP A 206 -11.16 -4.11 11.39
CA ASP A 206 -10.30 -5.26 11.63
C ASP A 206 -10.78 -6.47 10.82
N PHE A 207 -9.85 -7.24 10.27
CA PHE A 207 -10.11 -8.43 9.49
C PHE A 207 -10.76 -9.51 10.35
N PRO A 208 -12.03 -9.89 10.08
CA PRO A 208 -12.75 -10.79 10.96
C PRO A 208 -12.10 -12.16 11.06
N GLY A 209 -11.65 -12.51 12.27
CA GLY A 209 -11.07 -13.82 12.58
C GLY A 209 -9.63 -14.02 12.09
N LEU A 210 -8.94 -12.96 11.68
CA LEU A 210 -7.50 -12.98 11.42
C LEU A 210 -6.75 -13.56 12.62
N LYS A 211 -5.76 -14.40 12.31
CA LYS A 211 -4.78 -14.88 13.27
C LYS A 211 -3.40 -14.62 12.71
N SER A 212 -2.47 -14.27 13.58
CA SER A 212 -1.06 -14.08 13.25
C SER A 212 -0.17 -14.65 14.36
N ALA A 213 1.05 -14.99 13.99
CA ALA A 213 2.12 -15.31 14.91
C ALA A 213 3.46 -14.85 14.34
N VAL A 214 4.38 -14.47 15.23
CA VAL A 214 5.72 -14.01 14.89
C VAL A 214 6.72 -14.78 15.74
N GLN A 215 7.80 -15.23 15.11
CA GLN A 215 8.95 -15.78 15.80
C GLN A 215 10.22 -15.09 15.31
N PHE A 216 11.07 -14.62 16.22
CA PHE A 216 12.39 -14.08 15.87
C PHE A 216 13.52 -14.98 16.39
N GLN A 217 14.69 -14.86 15.75
CA GLN A 217 15.92 -15.58 16.07
C GLN A 217 17.03 -14.55 16.31
N GLY A 218 17.18 -14.16 17.58
CA GLY A 218 18.06 -13.06 17.98
C GLY A 218 17.66 -12.41 19.30
N THR A 219 18.19 -11.22 19.55
CA THR A 219 17.96 -10.40 20.74
C THR A 219 17.29 -9.08 20.34
N LEU A 220 15.96 -9.05 20.35
CA LEU A 220 15.18 -7.89 19.94
C LEU A 220 15.57 -6.61 20.70
N ASN A 221 15.86 -5.53 19.96
CA ASN A 221 16.31 -4.23 20.44
C ASN A 221 17.68 -4.21 21.14
N ASP A 222 18.56 -5.17 20.85
CA ASP A 222 19.96 -5.13 21.24
C ASP A 222 20.86 -4.98 20.01
N SER A 223 21.34 -3.76 19.73
CA SER A 223 22.21 -3.54 18.58
C SER A 223 23.68 -3.92 18.83
N SER A 224 23.98 -4.62 19.94
CA SER A 224 25.34 -5.04 20.30
C SER A 224 25.72 -6.44 19.79
N ASP A 225 24.73 -7.24 19.39
CA ASP A 225 24.91 -8.53 18.73
C ASP A 225 24.45 -8.50 17.26
N ILE A 226 24.39 -9.68 16.63
CA ILE A 226 23.93 -9.86 15.26
C ILE A 226 22.87 -10.95 15.29
N ASP A 227 21.68 -10.59 14.82
CA ASP A 227 20.52 -11.47 14.74
C ASP A 227 20.50 -12.25 13.43
N GLN A 228 19.60 -13.23 13.33
CA GLN A 228 19.35 -13.93 12.07
C GLN A 228 18.14 -13.35 11.33
N GLY A 229 17.10 -12.98 12.08
CA GLY A 229 15.87 -12.45 11.51
C GLY A 229 14.63 -12.92 12.23
N TRP A 230 13.52 -12.94 11.49
CA TRP A 230 12.21 -13.28 12.00
C TRP A 230 11.32 -13.88 10.94
N THR A 231 10.29 -14.57 11.39
CA THR A 231 9.28 -15.23 10.59
C THR A 231 7.91 -14.78 11.02
N VAL A 232 7.01 -14.66 10.04
CA VAL A 232 5.61 -14.30 10.25
C VAL A 232 4.76 -15.41 9.66
N GLU A 233 3.70 -15.76 10.37
CA GLU A 233 2.69 -16.69 9.90
C GLU A 233 1.29 -16.12 10.10
N LEU A 234 0.52 -16.06 9.03
CA LEU A 234 -0.83 -15.51 8.99
C LEU A 234 -1.83 -16.59 8.62
N ALA A 235 -3.01 -16.56 9.24
CA ALA A 235 -4.17 -17.32 8.82
C ALA A 235 -5.38 -16.39 8.68
N LEU A 236 -5.80 -16.18 7.44
CA LEU A 236 -6.94 -15.33 7.09
C LEU A 236 -8.13 -16.24 6.75
N PRO A 237 -9.18 -16.29 7.58
CA PRO A 237 -10.34 -17.11 7.27
C PRO A 237 -11.03 -16.60 6.01
N TRP A 238 -11.47 -17.51 5.15
CA TRP A 238 -12.16 -17.14 3.91
C TRP A 238 -13.40 -16.28 4.15
N SER A 239 -14.10 -16.51 5.26
CA SER A 239 -15.26 -15.69 5.68
C SER A 239 -14.90 -14.21 5.91
N GLY A 240 -13.67 -13.90 6.33
CA GLY A 240 -13.22 -12.52 6.53
C GLY A 240 -13.02 -11.75 5.23
N MET A 241 -12.89 -12.45 4.09
CA MET A 241 -12.77 -11.84 2.76
C MET A 241 -14.12 -11.52 2.10
N ALA A 242 -15.25 -11.73 2.79
CA ALA A 242 -16.59 -11.57 2.24
C ALA A 242 -16.79 -10.19 1.58
N GLU A 243 -16.29 -9.13 2.20
CA GLU A 243 -16.44 -7.77 1.69
C GLU A 243 -15.53 -7.48 0.47
N LEU A 244 -14.37 -8.12 0.37
CA LEU A 244 -13.53 -8.06 -0.84
C LEU A 244 -14.19 -8.78 -2.03
N ALA A 245 -14.89 -9.89 -1.75
CA ALA A 245 -15.56 -10.73 -2.74
C ALA A 245 -16.97 -10.22 -3.10
N ARG A 246 -17.57 -9.34 -2.31
CA ARG A 246 -18.92 -8.82 -2.53
C ARG A 246 -19.16 -8.25 -3.94
N PRO A 247 -18.26 -7.44 -4.53
CA PRO A 247 -18.59 -6.76 -5.77
C PRO A 247 -18.74 -7.71 -6.97
N ASP A 248 -17.97 -8.81 -7.00
CA ASP A 248 -17.96 -9.79 -8.09
C ASP A 248 -18.47 -11.17 -7.70
N GLN A 249 -18.87 -11.36 -6.43
CA GLN A 249 -19.41 -12.60 -5.89
C GLN A 249 -18.49 -13.81 -6.13
N ARG A 250 -17.16 -13.57 -6.12
CA ARG A 250 -16.16 -14.65 -6.22
C ARG A 250 -16.30 -15.62 -5.04
N LYS A 251 -15.93 -16.88 -5.28
CA LYS A 251 -16.10 -17.94 -4.27
C LYS A 251 -15.10 -17.80 -3.14
N LEU A 252 -15.56 -18.18 -1.94
CA LEU A 252 -14.80 -18.22 -0.69
C LEU A 252 -15.15 -19.55 0.00
N PRO A 253 -14.22 -20.52 0.12
CA PRO A 253 -12.87 -20.53 -0.45
C PRO A 253 -12.85 -20.46 -1.99
N PRO A 254 -11.73 -20.05 -2.61
CA PRO A 254 -11.53 -20.14 -4.05
C PRO A 254 -11.69 -21.58 -4.57
N VAL A 255 -12.01 -21.69 -5.86
CA VAL A 255 -11.95 -22.97 -6.59
C VAL A 255 -10.64 -23.10 -7.36
N ASP A 256 -10.31 -24.34 -7.75
CA ASP A 256 -9.13 -24.62 -8.56
C ASP A 256 -9.11 -23.76 -9.84
N GLY A 257 -8.01 -23.05 -10.06
CA GLY A 257 -7.82 -22.12 -11.18
C GLY A 257 -8.24 -20.67 -10.91
N ASP A 258 -8.88 -20.36 -9.78
CA ASP A 258 -9.15 -18.98 -9.40
C ASP A 258 -7.83 -18.22 -9.19
N ALA A 259 -7.83 -16.91 -9.47
CA ALA A 259 -6.68 -16.05 -9.27
C ALA A 259 -7.07 -14.79 -8.51
N TRP A 260 -6.26 -14.44 -7.51
CA TRP A 260 -6.38 -13.21 -6.74
C TRP A 260 -5.14 -12.35 -6.94
N ARG A 261 -5.25 -11.08 -6.56
CA ARG A 261 -4.13 -10.13 -6.60
C ARG A 261 -3.74 -9.74 -5.19
N MET A 262 -2.47 -9.91 -4.87
CA MET A 262 -1.92 -9.62 -3.55
C MET A 262 -0.57 -8.92 -3.66
N ASP A 263 -0.32 -7.98 -2.74
CA ASP A 263 1.02 -7.42 -2.54
C ASP A 263 1.66 -8.03 -1.31
N PHE A 264 2.98 -8.17 -1.37
CA PHE A 264 3.81 -8.64 -0.28
C PHE A 264 5.03 -7.73 -0.23
N SER A 265 5.11 -6.96 0.84
CA SER A 265 6.13 -5.92 1.00
C SER A 265 6.77 -6.01 2.39
N ARG A 266 7.87 -5.30 2.54
CA ARG A 266 8.62 -5.06 3.78
C ARG A 266 9.04 -3.61 3.77
N PHE A 267 8.77 -2.86 4.83
CA PHE A 267 9.44 -1.60 5.06
C PHE A 267 10.60 -1.82 6.03
N ASN A 268 11.77 -1.39 5.58
CA ASN A 268 13.03 -1.58 6.26
C ASN A 268 13.67 -0.22 6.53
N GLN A 269 13.87 0.09 7.81
CA GLN A 269 14.40 1.37 8.26
C GLN A 269 15.90 1.52 7.92
N GLN A 270 16.64 0.40 7.88
CA GLN A 270 18.07 0.41 7.55
C GLN A 270 18.34 0.25 6.05
N LYS A 271 18.44 1.38 5.35
CA LYS A 271 18.72 1.40 3.90
C LYS A 271 20.18 1.09 3.58
N SER A 272 20.39 0.52 2.39
CA SER A 272 21.72 0.40 1.80
C SER A 272 22.35 1.79 1.60
N PRO A 273 23.64 1.98 1.97
CA PRO A 273 24.30 3.28 1.78
C PRO A 273 24.52 3.58 0.29
N PRO A 274 24.59 4.86 -0.11
CA PRO A 274 24.98 5.26 -1.46
C PRO A 274 26.31 4.60 -1.89
N PRO A 275 26.46 4.21 -3.17
CA PRO A 275 25.62 4.58 -4.32
C PRO A 275 24.42 3.66 -4.58
N ALA A 276 24.11 2.71 -3.69
CA ALA A 276 22.93 1.87 -3.83
C ALA A 276 21.64 2.71 -3.84
N GLN A 277 20.69 2.35 -4.69
CA GLN A 277 19.35 2.93 -4.70
C GLN A 277 18.42 2.00 -3.93
N ASP A 278 18.14 2.37 -2.69
CA ASP A 278 17.32 1.63 -1.74
C ASP A 278 16.32 2.62 -1.13
N SER A 279 15.06 2.46 -1.49
CA SER A 279 13.94 3.27 -1.01
C SER A 279 13.61 2.96 0.45
N GLY A 280 14.00 1.78 0.95
CA GLY A 280 13.56 1.20 2.22
C GLY A 280 12.26 0.41 2.12
N GLY A 281 11.52 0.51 1.02
CA GLY A 281 10.36 -0.33 0.74
C GLY A 281 10.78 -1.43 -0.21
N TRP A 282 10.57 -2.69 0.17
CA TRP A 282 10.97 -3.86 -0.58
C TRP A 282 9.73 -4.71 -0.85
N ALA A 283 9.59 -5.24 -2.06
CA ALA A 283 8.40 -6.00 -2.42
C ALA A 283 8.71 -7.18 -3.32
N TRP A 284 7.84 -8.18 -3.29
CA TRP A 284 7.84 -9.26 -4.27
C TRP A 284 7.61 -8.70 -5.68
N SER A 285 6.65 -7.78 -5.84
CA SER A 285 6.37 -7.09 -7.10
C SER A 285 6.76 -5.61 -6.99
N PRO A 286 7.86 -5.15 -7.63
CA PRO A 286 8.20 -3.73 -7.64
C PRO A 286 7.12 -2.87 -8.31
N HIS A 287 6.70 -1.78 -7.67
CA HIS A 287 5.64 -0.90 -8.14
C HIS A 287 6.14 0.25 -9.04
N GLY A 288 7.42 0.59 -8.99
CA GLY A 288 7.98 1.72 -9.74
C GLY A 288 7.74 3.09 -9.09
N VAL A 289 7.11 3.12 -7.91
CA VAL A 289 6.68 4.33 -7.20
C VAL A 289 6.64 4.06 -5.69
N TRP A 290 6.79 5.11 -4.88
CA TRP A 290 6.67 5.04 -3.41
C TRP A 290 5.20 4.96 -2.98
N ASP A 291 4.56 3.83 -3.28
CA ASP A 291 3.15 3.57 -2.97
C ASP A 291 2.86 2.06 -3.03
N SER A 292 2.56 1.42 -1.89
CA SER A 292 2.08 0.02 -1.85
C SER A 292 0.62 -0.10 -2.29
N HIS A 293 -0.14 1.01 -2.33
CA HIS A 293 -1.56 0.98 -2.63
C HIS A 293 -1.81 1.07 -4.15
N VAL A 294 -1.24 0.14 -4.93
CA VAL A 294 -1.44 0.06 -6.39
C VAL A 294 -1.86 -1.36 -6.78
N PRO A 295 -3.15 -1.74 -6.58
CA PRO A 295 -3.64 -3.09 -6.87
C PRO A 295 -3.38 -3.59 -8.30
N GLU A 296 -3.19 -2.66 -9.23
CA GLU A 296 -2.81 -2.93 -10.61
C GLU A 296 -1.43 -3.58 -10.76
N CYS A 297 -0.55 -3.46 -9.75
CA CYS A 297 0.81 -3.99 -9.72
C CYS A 297 0.99 -5.26 -8.87
N PHE A 298 -0.06 -5.69 -8.19
CA PHE A 298 -0.03 -6.83 -7.27
C PHE A 298 0.21 -8.16 -7.99
N THR A 299 0.97 -9.04 -7.34
CA THR A 299 1.26 -10.42 -7.79
C THR A 299 -0.04 -11.18 -8.01
N TYR A 300 -0.11 -11.97 -9.09
CA TYR A 300 -1.21 -12.91 -9.30
C TYR A 300 -0.98 -14.19 -8.51
N VAL A 301 -1.86 -14.48 -7.55
CA VAL A 301 -1.88 -15.71 -6.76
C VAL A 301 -2.95 -16.65 -7.32
N HIS A 302 -2.51 -17.74 -7.96
CA HIS A 302 -3.35 -18.77 -8.57
C HIS A 302 -3.60 -19.90 -7.58
N PHE A 303 -4.86 -20.22 -7.32
CA PHE A 303 -5.25 -21.26 -6.37
C PHE A 303 -5.30 -22.61 -7.07
N LYS A 304 -4.54 -23.57 -6.54
CA LYS A 304 -4.48 -24.94 -7.07
C LYS A 304 -4.80 -25.96 -5.99
N ARG A 305 -5.69 -26.91 -6.29
CA ARG A 305 -6.06 -28.04 -5.41
C ARG A 305 -5.23 -29.30 -5.62
#